data_AF-A0A8J2ZMT1-F1
#
_entry.id   AF-A0A8J2ZMT1-F1
#
_cell.length_a   1.000
_cell.length_b   1.000
_cell.length_c   1.000
_cell.angle_alpha   90.00
_cell.angle_beta   90.00
_cell.angle_gamma   90.00
#
_symmetry.space_group_name_H-M   'P 1'
#
loop_
_entity.id
_entity.type
_entity.pdbx_description
1 polymer ?
#
loop_
_entity_poly.entity_id
_entity_poly.type
_entity_poly.pdbx_seq_one_letter_code
_entity_poly.pdbx_strand_id
1 'polypeptide(L)'
;MTTKVTISLHRDVDTNEWFVDKLEAVRGNMRSLNSFFVPVPLRNAFVADFASFLLMRLPKDIGLSVTGFERHALADSALVLMRIRIIAQRAFAGIQSVVIRIAEARGDLLDLFLVTQRMDMLALASGAPAELQDRSTDPDSARPDTSGTDSLPPNATDGEAGDP
;
A
#
# COMPACT_ATOMS: atom_id res chain seq x y z
N MET A 1 -7.13 9.51 -27.35
CA MET A 1 -7.56 9.74 -25.95
C MET A 1 -6.33 9.74 -25.07
N THR A 2 -6.15 10.78 -24.26
CA THR A 2 -4.99 10.90 -23.37
C THR A 2 -5.36 10.38 -21.98
N THR A 3 -4.42 9.69 -21.33
CA THR A 3 -4.59 9.23 -19.95
C THR A 3 -3.87 10.19 -19.01
N LYS A 4 -4.56 10.68 -17.98
CA LYS A 4 -3.97 11.48 -16.90
C LYS A 4 -3.57 10.54 -15.77
N VAL A 5 -2.42 10.76 -15.16
CA VAL A 5 -1.97 9.97 -14.01
C VAL A 5 -1.65 10.89 -12.85
N THR A 6 -2.07 10.51 -11.65
CA THR A 6 -1.68 11.15 -10.39
C THR A 6 -1.07 10.10 -9.49
N ILE A 7 0.13 10.36 -8.98
CA ILE A 7 0.85 9.50 -8.04
C ILE A 7 1.03 10.29 -6.75
N SER A 8 0.53 9.75 -5.64
CA SER A 8 0.80 10.28 -4.31
C SER A 8 1.92 9.48 -3.68
N LEU A 9 2.91 10.19 -3.17
CA LEU A 9 4.04 9.67 -2.45
C LEU A 9 4.14 10.36 -1.09
N HIS A 10 4.81 9.70 -0.15
CA HIS A 10 5.37 10.36 1.00
C HIS A 10 6.83 9.98 1.18
N ARG A 11 7.58 10.88 1.81
CA ARG A 11 8.95 10.65 2.26
C ARG A 11 8.95 10.59 3.77
N ASP A 12 9.58 9.56 4.30
CA ASP A 12 10.06 9.58 5.68
C ASP A 12 11.34 10.43 5.72
N VAL A 13 11.28 11.54 6.46
CA VAL A 13 12.38 12.51 6.54
C VAL A 13 13.55 11.96 7.35
N ASP A 14 13.30 11.06 8.30
CA ASP A 14 14.32 10.51 9.17
C ASP A 14 15.18 9.47 8.42
N THR A 15 14.52 8.58 7.66
CA THR A 15 15.20 7.55 6.83
C THR A 15 15.55 8.03 5.43
N ASN A 16 14.95 9.14 4.99
CA ASN A 16 15.03 9.66 3.63
C ASN A 16 14.48 8.69 2.56
N GLU A 17 13.60 7.77 2.96
CA GLU A 17 12.97 6.80 2.06
C GLU A 17 11.64 7.31 1.50
N TRP A 18 11.38 6.98 0.24
CA TRP A 18 10.15 7.37 -0.48
C TRP A 18 9.23 6.18 -0.66
N PHE A 19 7.95 6.38 -0.34
CA PHE A 19 6.91 5.38 -0.43
C PHE A 19 5.78 5.85 -1.33
N VAL A 20 5.10 4.90 -1.97
CA VAL A 20 3.94 5.15 -2.83
C VAL A 20 2.66 4.86 -2.04
N ASP A 21 1.79 5.87 -1.97
CA ASP A 21 0.49 5.75 -1.28
C ASP A 21 -0.62 5.35 -2.24
N LYS A 22 -0.65 6.04 -3.38
CA LYS A 22 -1.80 6.03 -4.27
C LYS A 22 -1.37 6.30 -5.70
N LEU A 23 -1.97 5.58 -6.63
CA LEU A 23 -1.92 5.87 -8.04
C LEU A 23 -3.33 5.93 -8.62
N GLU A 24 -3.59 7.00 -9.35
CA GLU A 24 -4.87 7.25 -9.98
C GLU A 24 -4.66 7.52 -11.47
N ALA A 25 -5.36 6.78 -12.33
CA ALA A 25 -5.33 6.95 -13.77
C ALA A 25 -6.73 7.29 -14.30
N VAL A 26 -6.84 8.33 -15.13
CA VAL A 26 -8.09 8.79 -15.72
C VAL A 26 -7.98 8.80 -17.24
N ARG A 27 -8.84 8.06 -17.92
CA ARG A 27 -8.90 7.97 -19.39
C ARG A 27 -10.35 8.12 -19.86
N GLY A 28 -10.70 9.29 -20.42
CA GLY A 28 -12.09 9.60 -20.77
C GLY A 28 -12.98 9.58 -19.53
N ASN A 29 -13.99 8.70 -19.51
CA ASN A 29 -14.90 8.53 -18.38
C ASN A 29 -14.46 7.41 -17.42
N MET A 30 -13.34 6.73 -17.69
CA MET A 30 -12.81 5.67 -16.82
C MET A 30 -11.81 6.24 -15.84
N ARG A 31 -11.95 5.86 -14.56
CA ARG A 31 -11.02 6.17 -13.48
C ARG A 31 -10.58 4.86 -12.82
N SER A 32 -9.30 4.56 -12.87
CA SER A 32 -8.67 3.50 -12.08
C SER A 32 -7.99 4.12 -10.88
N LEU A 33 -8.18 3.48 -9.73
CA LEU A 33 -7.57 3.87 -8.48
C LEU A 33 -6.90 2.66 -7.85
N ASN A 34 -5.62 2.79 -7.54
CA ASN A 34 -4.85 1.83 -6.76
C ASN A 34 -4.33 2.54 -5.52
N SER A 35 -4.75 2.08 -4.35
CA SER A 35 -4.23 2.55 -3.07
C SER A 35 -3.45 1.41 -2.44
N PHE A 36 -2.26 1.69 -1.94
CA PHE A 36 -1.44 0.71 -1.25
C PHE A 36 -1.84 0.70 0.23
N PHE A 37 -2.28 -0.46 0.74
CA PHE A 37 -2.68 -0.60 2.14
C PHE A 37 -1.47 -0.53 3.08
N VAL A 38 -0.33 -1.01 2.60
CA VAL A 38 0.98 -0.87 3.23
C VAL A 38 1.83 0.03 2.33
N PRO A 39 2.47 1.09 2.84
CA PRO A 39 3.39 1.91 2.07
C PRO A 39 4.43 1.05 1.34
N VAL A 40 4.48 1.13 0.02
CA VAL A 40 5.45 0.39 -0.79
C VAL A 40 6.62 1.29 -1.12
N PRO A 41 7.88 0.91 -0.84
CA PRO A 41 9.04 1.67 -1.27
C PRO A 41 8.98 1.95 -2.77
N LEU A 42 9.30 3.17 -3.18
CA LEU A 42 9.19 3.62 -4.57
C LEU A 42 9.92 2.70 -5.55
N ARG A 43 11.08 2.18 -5.15
CA ARG A 43 11.89 1.23 -5.93
C ARG A 43 11.21 -0.13 -6.14
N ASN A 44 10.26 -0.49 -5.29
CA ASN A 44 9.52 -1.75 -5.34
C ASN A 44 8.14 -1.59 -6.00
N ALA A 45 7.67 -0.36 -6.18
CA ALA A 45 6.42 -0.06 -6.86
C ALA A 45 6.59 0.01 -8.39
N PHE A 46 7.72 0.58 -8.85
CA PHE A 46 7.92 0.94 -10.25
C PHE A 46 9.13 0.26 -10.87
N VAL A 47 9.12 0.16 -12.20
CA VAL A 47 10.31 -0.29 -12.94
C VAL A 47 11.51 0.63 -12.69
N ALA A 48 12.71 0.06 -12.77
CA ALA A 48 13.94 0.72 -12.35
C ALA A 48 14.21 2.07 -13.05
N ASP A 49 13.91 2.17 -14.34
CA ASP A 49 14.08 3.41 -15.12
C ASP A 49 13.21 4.54 -14.55
N PHE A 50 11.91 4.28 -14.40
CA PHE A 50 10.98 5.27 -13.85
C PHE A 50 11.29 5.61 -12.38
N ALA A 51 11.60 4.60 -11.56
CA ALA A 51 11.98 4.80 -10.17
C ALA A 51 13.22 5.70 -10.05
N SER A 52 14.23 5.45 -10.87
CA SER A 52 15.47 6.25 -10.89
C SER A 52 15.22 7.67 -11.39
N PHE A 53 14.40 7.82 -12.44
CA PHE A 53 13.95 9.11 -12.92
C PHE A 53 13.28 9.93 -11.81
N LEU A 54 12.34 9.32 -11.06
CA LEU A 54 11.68 9.99 -9.95
C LEU A 54 12.66 10.36 -8.84
N LEU A 55 13.49 9.42 -8.37
CA LEU A 55 14.45 9.68 -7.28
C LEU A 55 15.44 10.80 -7.60
N MET A 56 15.82 10.98 -8.87
CA MET A 56 16.67 12.10 -9.28
C MET A 56 15.96 13.45 -9.29
N ARG A 57 14.62 13.47 -9.40
CA ARG A 57 13.79 14.66 -9.58
C ARG A 57 12.94 15.02 -8.36
N LEU A 58 12.81 14.10 -7.42
CA LEU A 58 12.12 14.34 -6.17
C LEU A 58 12.86 15.38 -5.33
N PRO A 59 12.14 16.18 -4.53
CA PRO A 59 12.73 17.20 -3.69
C PRO A 59 13.73 16.59 -2.70
N LYS A 60 14.85 17.27 -2.51
CA LYS A 60 15.83 16.92 -1.48
C LYS A 60 15.57 17.68 -0.19
N ASP A 61 15.04 18.91 -0.31
CA ASP A 61 14.61 19.72 0.82
C ASP A 61 13.22 19.32 1.36
N ILE A 62 12.90 19.79 2.56
CA ILE A 62 11.62 19.57 3.24
C ILE A 62 10.60 20.70 2.98
N GLY A 63 10.92 21.60 2.04
CA GLY A 63 10.14 22.79 1.74
C GLY A 63 8.97 22.52 0.80
N LEU A 64 8.14 23.54 0.61
CA LEU A 64 7.16 23.56 -0.47
C LEU A 64 7.91 23.78 -1.79
N SER A 65 7.70 22.92 -2.78
CA SER A 65 8.29 23.10 -4.11
C SER A 65 7.39 22.55 -5.21
N VAL A 66 7.52 23.13 -6.41
CA VAL A 66 6.85 22.66 -7.62
C VAL A 66 7.86 22.59 -8.74
N THR A 67 8.02 21.40 -9.32
CA THR A 67 8.95 21.16 -10.43
C THR A 67 8.22 20.55 -11.61
N GLY A 68 8.52 21.00 -12.83
CA GLY A 68 7.87 20.55 -14.07
C GLY A 68 8.85 19.93 -15.06
N PHE A 69 8.38 18.93 -15.81
CA PHE A 69 9.12 18.26 -16.88
C PHE A 69 8.21 18.01 -18.08
N GLU A 70 8.72 18.27 -19.27
CA GLU A 70 7.92 18.13 -20.49
C GLU A 70 7.68 16.68 -20.89
N ARG A 71 8.70 15.83 -20.76
CA ARG A 71 8.66 14.47 -21.29
C ARG A 71 9.58 13.53 -20.53
N HIS A 72 9.11 12.31 -20.30
CA HIS A 72 9.92 11.15 -19.94
C HIS A 72 9.40 9.95 -20.73
N ALA A 73 10.29 9.28 -21.46
CA ALA A 73 9.97 8.03 -22.14
C ALA A 73 10.60 6.90 -21.35
N LEU A 74 9.83 5.84 -21.13
CA LEU A 74 10.29 4.69 -20.40
C LEU A 74 11.18 3.83 -21.31
N ALA A 75 12.32 3.37 -20.79
CA ALA A 75 13.17 2.43 -21.49
C ALA A 75 12.40 1.14 -21.83
N ASP A 76 12.65 0.60 -23.03
CA ASP A 76 12.10 -0.68 -23.51
C ASP A 76 10.56 -0.77 -23.52
N SER A 77 9.86 0.37 -23.50
CA SER A 77 8.40 0.46 -23.59
C SER A 77 7.98 1.58 -24.56
N ALA A 78 6.79 1.43 -25.14
CA ALA A 78 6.15 2.51 -25.90
C ALA A 78 5.55 3.60 -24.99
N LEU A 79 5.67 3.46 -23.66
CA LEU A 79 5.12 4.39 -22.69
C LEU A 79 5.90 5.71 -22.66
N VAL A 80 5.18 6.80 -22.96
CA VAL A 80 5.68 8.16 -22.89
C VAL A 80 4.79 8.99 -21.96
N LEU A 81 5.41 9.58 -20.95
CA LEU A 81 4.80 10.48 -19.98
C LEU A 81 5.12 11.92 -20.35
N MET A 82 4.10 12.76 -20.40
CA MET A 82 4.19 14.15 -20.85
C MET A 82 3.63 15.10 -19.78
N ARG A 83 4.22 16.31 -19.70
CA ARG A 83 3.81 17.39 -18.79
C ARG A 83 3.68 16.90 -17.35
N ILE A 84 4.80 16.38 -16.84
CA ILE A 84 4.94 15.85 -15.48
C ILE A 84 5.15 17.03 -14.53
N ARG A 85 4.41 17.09 -13.45
CA ARG A 85 4.60 18.05 -12.36
C ARG A 85 4.76 17.32 -11.04
N ILE A 86 5.81 17.63 -10.31
CA ILE A 86 6.05 17.16 -8.96
C ILE A 86 5.72 18.32 -8.03
N ILE A 87 4.77 18.12 -7.12
CA ILE A 87 4.30 19.11 -6.16
C ILE A 87 4.61 18.57 -4.77
N ALA A 88 5.57 19.17 -4.10
CA ALA A 88 5.97 18.80 -2.75
C ALA A 88 5.38 19.74 -1.73
N GLN A 89 4.84 19.16 -0.66
CA GLN A 89 4.36 19.90 0.49
C GLN A 89 5.48 20.06 1.52
N ARG A 90 5.31 21.02 2.43
CA ARG A 90 6.20 21.14 3.59
C ARG A 90 6.08 19.86 4.44
N ALA A 91 7.21 19.36 4.93
CA ALA A 91 7.19 18.22 5.84
C ALA A 91 6.49 18.57 7.17
N PHE A 92 5.72 17.62 7.69
CA PHE A 92 5.03 17.71 8.97
C PHE A 92 5.16 16.38 9.71
N ALA A 93 5.51 16.42 10.99
CA ALA A 93 5.71 15.24 11.83
C ALA A 93 6.62 14.16 11.18
N GLY A 94 7.75 14.57 10.62
CA GLY A 94 8.71 13.66 9.99
C GLY A 94 8.30 13.14 8.61
N ILE A 95 7.13 13.54 8.07
CA ILE A 95 6.63 13.06 6.78
C ILE A 95 6.50 14.23 5.79
N GLN A 96 7.01 14.04 4.57
CA GLN A 96 6.83 14.97 3.47
C GLN A 96 5.95 14.36 2.37
N SER A 97 4.77 14.93 2.13
CA SER A 97 3.87 14.49 1.08
C SER A 97 4.24 15.10 -0.28
N VAL A 98 4.21 14.28 -1.34
CA VAL A 98 4.43 14.69 -2.72
C VAL A 98 3.32 14.16 -3.61
N VAL A 99 2.83 15.02 -4.52
CA VAL A 99 1.90 14.62 -5.57
C VAL A 99 2.55 14.84 -6.91
N ILE A 100 2.65 13.78 -7.70
CA ILE A 100 3.11 13.79 -9.08
C ILE A 100 1.88 13.78 -9.99
N ARG A 101 1.76 14.76 -10.87
CA ARG A 101 0.70 14.85 -11.89
C ARG A 101 1.31 14.71 -13.27
N ILE A 102 0.81 13.76 -14.04
CA ILE A 102 1.18 13.53 -15.43
C ILE A 102 -0.06 13.89 -16.25
N ALA A 103 0.00 14.96 -17.03
CA ALA A 103 -1.17 15.43 -17.76
C ALA A 103 -1.53 14.53 -18.95
N GLU A 104 -0.56 13.74 -19.44
CA GLU A 104 -0.75 12.86 -20.58
C GLU A 104 0.25 11.70 -20.56
N ALA A 105 -0.28 10.48 -20.58
CA ALA A 105 0.45 9.25 -20.81
C ALA A 105 -0.01 8.62 -22.12
N ARG A 106 0.94 8.21 -22.96
CA ARG A 106 0.72 7.51 -24.24
C ARG A 106 1.42 6.15 -24.18
N GLY A 107 0.69 5.07 -24.43
CA GLY A 107 1.18 3.70 -24.28
C GLY A 107 0.42 2.94 -23.18
N ASP A 108 0.95 1.80 -22.75
CA ASP A 108 0.39 1.00 -21.67
C ASP A 108 0.90 1.50 -20.31
N LEU A 109 -0.01 1.83 -19.39
CA LEU A 109 0.36 2.26 -18.04
C LEU A 109 0.86 1.12 -17.16
N LEU A 110 0.54 -0.13 -17.50
CA LEU A 110 1.05 -1.28 -16.76
C LEU A 110 2.57 -1.39 -16.86
N ASP A 111 3.16 -0.85 -17.94
CA ASP A 111 4.62 -0.83 -18.14
C ASP A 111 5.37 -0.05 -17.07
N LEU A 112 4.68 0.85 -16.36
CA LEU A 112 5.24 1.67 -15.30
C LEU A 112 5.53 0.85 -14.02
N PHE A 113 4.88 -0.30 -13.85
CA PHE A 113 4.94 -1.13 -12.64
C PHE A 113 5.81 -2.37 -12.82
N LEU A 114 6.42 -2.81 -11.73
CA LEU A 114 7.02 -4.16 -11.64
C LEU A 114 5.94 -5.23 -11.82
N VAL A 115 6.31 -6.36 -12.42
CA VAL A 115 5.38 -7.47 -12.71
C VAL A 115 4.63 -7.95 -11.46
N THR A 116 5.31 -8.01 -10.30
CA THR A 116 4.69 -8.36 -9.02
C THR A 116 3.52 -7.43 -8.68
N GLN A 117 3.70 -6.13 -8.88
CA GLN A 117 2.66 -5.13 -8.62
C GLN A 117 1.56 -5.16 -9.68
N ARG A 118 1.87 -5.58 -10.92
CA ARG A 118 0.84 -5.79 -11.97
C ARG A 118 -0.11 -6.93 -11.58
N MET A 119 0.41 -8.01 -11.00
CA MET A 119 -0.41 -9.16 -10.61
C MET A 119 -1.36 -8.81 -9.47
N ASP A 120 -0.91 -8.06 -8.47
CA ASP A 120 -1.78 -7.54 -7.42
C ASP A 120 -2.86 -6.62 -7.97
N MET A 121 -2.51 -5.75 -8.93
CA MET A 121 -3.46 -4.87 -9.61
C MET A 121 -4.52 -5.63 -10.42
N LEU A 122 -4.11 -6.69 -11.14
CA LEU A 122 -5.02 -7.53 -11.91
C LEU A 122 -5.91 -8.38 -10.98
N ALA A 123 -5.37 -8.92 -9.90
CA ALA A 123 -6.12 -9.70 -8.92
C ALA A 123 -7.18 -8.86 -8.19
N LEU A 124 -6.82 -7.63 -7.79
CA LEU A 124 -7.74 -6.66 -7.18
C LEU A 124 -8.84 -6.23 -8.18
N ALA A 125 -8.50 -6.03 -9.45
CA ALA A 125 -9.48 -5.70 -10.49
C ALA A 125 -10.41 -6.88 -10.84
N SER A 126 -9.98 -8.11 -10.58
CA SER A 126 -10.74 -9.34 -10.85
C SER A 126 -11.68 -9.73 -9.70
N GLY A 127 -11.65 -9.01 -8.57
CA GLY A 127 -12.48 -9.32 -7.40
C GLY A 127 -12.12 -10.64 -6.71
N ALA A 128 -10.90 -11.15 -6.88
CA ALA A 128 -10.46 -12.35 -6.18
C ALA A 128 -10.37 -12.03 -4.67
N PRO A 129 -11.11 -12.75 -3.81
CA PRO A 129 -11.00 -12.55 -2.37
C PRO A 129 -9.57 -12.92 -1.96
N ALA A 130 -8.89 -12.00 -1.28
CA ALA A 130 -7.68 -12.31 -0.54
C ALA A 130 -8.03 -13.45 0.42
N GLU A 131 -7.59 -14.66 0.10
CA GLU A 131 -7.79 -15.82 0.97
C GLU A 131 -7.24 -15.48 2.36
N LEU A 132 -8.13 -15.61 3.35
CA LEU A 132 -7.78 -15.66 4.76
C LEU A 132 -6.69 -16.70 4.97
N GLN A 133 -5.44 -16.27 5.05
CA GLN A 133 -4.43 -16.99 5.82
C GLN A 133 -4.57 -16.56 7.27
N ASP A 134 -5.36 -17.29 8.05
CA ASP A 134 -5.12 -17.37 9.49
C ASP A 134 -5.41 -18.78 10.01
N ARG A 135 -4.40 -19.29 10.73
CA ARG A 135 -4.38 -20.40 11.70
C ARG A 135 -4.25 -21.84 11.19
N SER A 136 -2.99 -22.21 10.92
CA SER A 136 -2.46 -23.44 11.51
C SER A 136 -1.96 -23.16 12.94
N THR A 137 -2.68 -23.65 13.95
CA THR A 137 -2.24 -23.95 15.33
C THR A 137 -3.41 -24.75 15.92
N ASP A 138 -3.37 -25.99 16.39
CA ASP A 138 -2.37 -27.01 16.71
C ASP A 138 -3.16 -28.36 16.72
N PRO A 139 -2.56 -29.54 16.52
CA PRO A 139 -3.25 -30.83 16.53
C PRO A 139 -3.13 -31.49 17.91
N ASP A 140 -4.02 -31.19 18.86
CA ASP A 140 -4.16 -32.05 20.03
C ASP A 140 -5.50 -31.84 20.75
N SER A 141 -6.37 -32.84 20.68
CA SER A 141 -7.38 -33.14 21.70
C SER A 141 -8.03 -34.47 21.33
N ALA A 142 -7.32 -35.53 21.69
CA ALA A 142 -7.89 -36.85 21.87
C ALA A 142 -9.12 -36.76 22.80
N ARG A 143 -10.27 -37.21 22.31
CA ARG A 143 -11.43 -37.53 23.13
C ARG A 143 -11.21 -38.88 23.81
N PRO A 144 -11.53 -39.00 25.10
CA PRO A 144 -12.14 -40.21 25.61
C PRO A 144 -13.59 -39.93 26.00
N ASP A 145 -14.49 -40.71 25.41
CA ASP A 145 -15.81 -40.98 25.95
C ASP A 145 -15.65 -41.72 27.30
N THR A 146 -16.48 -41.41 28.30
CA THR A 146 -17.39 -42.38 28.94
C THR A 146 -18.15 -41.78 30.14
N SER A 147 -19.48 -41.85 30.03
CA SER A 147 -20.45 -42.36 31.02
C SER A 147 -20.40 -41.88 32.48
N GLY A 148 -21.53 -41.29 32.91
CA GLY A 148 -21.73 -40.77 34.26
C GLY A 148 -22.21 -41.76 35.33
N THR A 149 -22.45 -41.20 36.51
CA THR A 149 -23.38 -41.60 37.59
C THR A 149 -23.20 -40.53 38.68
N ASP A 150 -24.21 -39.74 38.99
CA ASP A 150 -25.21 -39.99 40.04
C ASP A 150 -24.66 -39.77 41.46
N SER A 151 -25.05 -38.65 42.07
CA SER A 151 -25.56 -38.56 43.47
C SER A 151 -25.51 -37.13 44.02
N LEU A 152 -26.66 -36.71 44.52
CA LEU A 152 -27.00 -35.48 45.25
C LEU A 152 -26.51 -35.54 46.74
N PRO A 153 -26.70 -34.50 47.57
CA PRO A 153 -25.74 -33.94 48.55
C PRO A 153 -26.14 -34.36 50.00
N PRO A 154 -25.89 -33.70 51.17
CA PRO A 154 -25.74 -32.26 51.48
C PRO A 154 -24.62 -31.92 52.51
N ASN A 155 -24.53 -30.63 52.86
CA ASN A 155 -24.60 -30.11 54.25
C ASN A 155 -23.44 -29.20 54.66
N ALA A 156 -23.84 -28.07 55.29
CA ALA A 156 -23.21 -27.41 56.45
C ALA A 156 -21.79 -26.82 56.28
N THR A 157 -21.37 -25.69 56.87
CA THR A 157 -21.90 -24.67 57.77
C THR A 157 -20.74 -23.67 58.00
N ASP A 158 -21.06 -22.39 58.22
CA ASP A 158 -20.35 -21.31 58.95
C ASP A 158 -18.83 -21.06 58.83
N GLY A 159 -18.49 -19.78 59.00
CA GLY A 159 -17.21 -19.32 59.57
C GLY A 159 -16.55 -18.23 58.73
N GLU A 160 -16.85 -16.94 58.92
CA GLU A 160 -16.32 -16.05 59.97
C GLU A 160 -15.20 -15.15 59.43
N ALA A 161 -15.22 -13.92 59.95
CA ALA A 161 -14.48 -12.73 59.57
C ALA A 161 -12.97 -12.80 59.85
N GLY A 162 -12.22 -11.82 59.32
CA GLY A 162 -10.88 -11.51 59.84
C GLY A 162 -10.06 -10.56 58.97
N ASP A 163 -10.10 -9.28 59.34
CA ASP A 163 -9.18 -8.19 58.98
C ASP A 163 -7.69 -8.55 59.25
N PRO A 164 -6.73 -7.84 58.63
CA PRO A 164 -6.10 -6.73 59.37
C PRO A 164 -5.84 -5.44 58.59
#